data_AF-A0A402B781-F1
#
_entry.id   AF-A0A402B781-F1
#
_cell.length_a   1.000
_cell.length_b   1.000
_cell.length_c   1.000
_cell.angle_alpha   90.00
_cell.angle_beta   90.00
_cell.angle_gamma   90.00
#
_symmetry.space_group_name_H-M   'P 1'
#
loop_
_entity.id
_entity.type
_entity.pdbx_description
1 polymer ?
#
loop_
_entity_poly.entity_id
_entity_poly.type
_entity_poly.pdbx_seq_one_letter_code
_entity_poly.pdbx_strand_id
1 'polypeptide(L)'
;MILHVGERVFWGAPEVIYLEGTVVTLQPSEQKAVVHIERATPYSAHLIDSNIPFAANGLSPLQGNSPPGTTDKRSAERVPPPQLSDDEKVRRTAATAIHQLYGYELPAEQEETLINQVKQELERDPAKRAQIITSMDEILKREW
;
A
#
# COMPACT_ATOMS: atom_id res chain seq x y z
N MET A 1 2.36 16.74 7.62
CA MET A 1 3.57 15.91 7.43
C MET A 1 4.50 16.64 6.48
N ILE A 2 5.80 16.66 6.74
CA ILE A 2 6.80 17.31 5.88
C ILE A 2 7.76 16.21 5.41
N LEU A 3 7.89 16.04 4.10
CA LEU A 3 8.82 15.08 3.49
C LEU A 3 10.19 15.73 3.27
N HIS A 4 11.25 14.94 3.32
CA HIS A 4 12.63 15.36 3.07
C HIS A 4 13.27 14.56 1.95
N VAL A 5 14.18 15.18 1.20
CA VAL A 5 15.04 14.44 0.26
C VAL A 5 15.94 13.49 1.05
N GLY A 6 16.09 12.25 0.58
CA GLY A 6 16.78 11.17 1.26
C GLY A 6 15.92 10.39 2.27
N GLU A 7 14.68 10.81 2.52
CA GLU A 7 13.76 10.11 3.40
C GLU A 7 13.20 8.86 2.73
N ARG A 8 13.17 7.74 3.47
CA ARG A 8 12.50 6.50 3.06
C ARG A 8 11.00 6.66 3.25
N VAL A 9 10.24 6.40 2.20
CA VAL A 9 8.80 6.57 2.15
C VAL A 9 8.15 5.37 1.48
N PHE A 10 6.86 5.22 1.69
CA PHE A 10 6.05 4.26 0.97
C PHE A 10 4.71 4.87 0.52
N TRP A 11 4.11 4.21 -0.47
CA TRP A 11 2.78 4.45 -0.97
C TRP A 11 1.99 3.15 -0.95
N GLY A 12 0.72 3.24 -0.53
CA GLY A 12 -0.20 2.10 -0.50
C GLY A 12 0.04 1.16 0.68
N ALA A 13 -0.33 -0.11 0.48
CA ALA A 13 -0.28 -1.14 1.50
C ALA A 13 -0.03 -2.52 0.84
N PRO A 14 0.77 -3.42 1.46
CA PRO A 14 1.11 -4.72 0.90
C PRO A 14 -0.08 -5.62 0.60
N GLU A 15 -1.19 -5.43 1.33
CA GLU A 15 -2.42 -6.18 1.09
C GLU A 15 -3.06 -5.78 -0.25
N VAL A 16 -2.77 -4.60 -0.79
CA VAL A 16 -3.34 -4.12 -2.05
C VAL A 16 -2.24 -3.97 -3.09
N ILE A 17 -1.55 -2.84 -3.07
CA ILE A 17 -0.38 -2.49 -3.88
C ILE A 17 0.51 -1.63 -3.01
N TYR A 18 1.81 -1.93 -3.02
CA TYR A 18 2.79 -1.23 -2.20
C TYR A 18 4.00 -0.86 -3.03
N LEU A 19 4.45 0.38 -2.86
CA LEU A 19 5.68 0.92 -3.42
C LEU A 19 6.47 1.58 -2.30
N GLU A 20 7.74 1.26 -2.19
CA GLU A 20 8.66 1.83 -1.21
C GLU A 20 9.91 2.32 -1.92
N GLY A 21 10.47 3.42 -1.41
CA GLY A 21 11.72 3.93 -1.90
C GLY A 21 12.19 5.18 -1.19
N THR A 22 13.18 5.83 -1.79
CA THR A 22 13.79 7.04 -1.24
C THR A 22 13.35 8.27 -2.02
N VAL A 23 12.97 9.34 -1.32
CA VAL A 23 12.67 10.63 -1.95
C VAL A 23 13.94 11.20 -2.57
N VAL A 24 13.97 11.36 -3.89
CA VAL A 24 15.13 11.94 -4.61
C VAL A 24 14.93 13.41 -4.94
N THR A 25 13.68 13.84 -5.11
CA THR A 25 13.34 15.24 -5.43
C THR A 25 12.02 15.64 -4.79
N LEU A 26 11.92 16.87 -4.31
CA LEU A 26 10.66 17.48 -3.86
C LEU A 26 10.25 18.60 -4.84
N GLN A 27 8.95 18.69 -5.13
CA GLN A 27 8.36 19.72 -5.98
C GLN A 27 7.22 20.41 -5.20
N PRO A 28 7.54 21.32 -4.25
CA PRO A 28 6.54 21.88 -3.34
C PRO A 28 5.43 22.65 -4.05
N SER A 29 5.75 23.36 -5.13
CA SER A 29 4.79 24.11 -5.95
C SER A 29 3.72 23.21 -6.60
N GLU A 30 4.06 21.94 -6.84
CA GLU A 30 3.15 20.94 -7.42
C GLU A 30 2.57 19.98 -6.37
N GLN A 31 2.96 20.12 -5.10
CA GLN A 31 2.67 19.16 -4.02
C GLN A 31 3.06 17.73 -4.39
N LYS A 32 4.22 17.57 -5.05
CA LYS A 32 4.75 16.26 -5.48
C LYS A 32 6.09 15.95 -4.85
N ALA A 33 6.38 14.66 -4.77
CA ALA A 33 7.69 14.12 -4.47
C ALA A 33 8.04 13.06 -5.53
N VAL A 34 9.28 13.03 -5.98
CA VAL A 34 9.80 11.96 -6.84
C VAL A 34 10.50 10.95 -5.94
N VAL A 35 10.09 9.70 -6.02
CA VAL A 35 10.61 8.59 -5.23
C VAL A 35 11.33 7.63 -6.16
N HIS A 36 12.57 7.28 -5.80
CA HIS A 36 13.28 6.16 -6.43
C HIS A 36 12.81 4.86 -5.81
N ILE A 37 12.10 4.03 -6.59
CA ILE A 37 11.47 2.81 -6.08
C ILE A 37 12.52 1.73 -5.87
N GLU A 38 12.59 1.22 -4.65
CA GLU A 38 13.54 0.20 -4.21
C GLU A 38 12.85 -1.13 -3.93
N ARG A 39 11.59 -1.09 -3.47
CA ARG A 39 10.79 -2.28 -3.17
C ARG A 39 9.34 -2.08 -3.59
N ALA A 40 8.69 -3.20 -3.94
CA ALA A 40 7.30 -3.20 -4.34
C ALA A 40 6.60 -4.51 -3.99
N THR A 41 5.28 -4.56 -4.05
CA THR A 41 4.56 -5.84 -4.22
C THR A 41 4.91 -6.49 -5.56
N PRO A 42 4.81 -7.83 -5.70
CA PRO A 42 5.17 -8.52 -6.94
C PRO A 42 4.49 -7.99 -8.21
N TYR A 43 3.24 -7.51 -8.08
CA TYR A 43 2.46 -6.94 -9.18
C TYR A 43 3.06 -5.63 -9.73
N SER A 44 3.75 -4.88 -8.87
CA SER A 44 4.37 -3.59 -9.19
C SER A 44 5.90 -3.68 -9.27
N ALA A 45 6.48 -4.89 -9.24
CA ALA A 45 7.92 -5.12 -9.25
C ALA A 45 8.61 -4.57 -10.53
N HIS A 46 7.86 -4.32 -11.59
CA HIS A 46 8.37 -3.71 -12.82
C HIS A 46 8.77 -2.23 -12.65
N LEU A 47 8.28 -1.58 -11.59
CA LEU A 47 8.56 -0.20 -11.22
C LEU A 47 9.83 -0.03 -10.37
N ILE A 48 10.43 -1.12 -9.89
CA ILE A 48 11.70 -1.06 -9.14
C ILE A 48 12.81 -0.50 -10.03
N ASP A 49 13.75 0.24 -9.42
CA ASP A 49 14.84 1.01 -10.05
C ASP A 49 14.36 2.19 -10.92
N SER A 50 13.12 2.65 -10.73
CA SER A 50 12.57 3.79 -11.46
C SER A 50 12.27 4.98 -10.55
N ASN A 51 12.24 6.18 -11.13
CA ASN A 51 11.89 7.41 -10.43
C ASN A 51 10.44 7.77 -10.75
N ILE A 52 9.56 7.69 -9.75
CA ILE A 52 8.12 7.88 -9.93
C ILE A 52 7.65 9.12 -9.16
N PRO A 53 6.90 10.03 -9.79
CA PRO A 53 6.28 11.14 -9.11
C PRO A 53 5.01 10.68 -8.35
N PHE A 54 4.93 11.04 -7.08
CA PHE A 54 3.75 10.86 -6.24
C PHE A 54 3.23 12.21 -5.76
N ALA A 55 1.93 12.29 -5.51
CA ALA A 55 1.38 13.36 -4.68
C ALA A 55 1.95 13.22 -3.26
N ALA A 56 2.50 14.30 -2.71
CA ALA A 56 3.20 14.28 -1.43
C ALA A 56 2.31 13.86 -0.25
N ASN A 57 1.01 14.12 -0.33
CA ASN A 57 0.01 13.70 0.67
C ASN A 57 -0.36 12.21 0.59
N GLY A 58 0.02 11.51 -0.49
CA GLY A 58 -0.18 10.08 -0.64
C GLY A 58 0.97 9.23 -0.12
N LEU A 59 2.11 9.85 0.20
CA LEU A 59 3.27 9.17 0.76
C LEU A 59 3.20 9.14 2.28
N SER A 60 3.81 8.12 2.88
CA SER A 60 4.03 8.03 4.32
C SER A 60 5.50 7.69 4.60
N PRO A 61 6.14 8.27 5.63
CA PRO A 61 7.48 7.90 6.06
C PRO A 61 7.50 6.44 6.47
N LEU A 62 8.50 5.70 5.99
CA LEU A 62 8.70 4.32 6.41
C LEU A 62 9.46 4.29 7.74
N GLN A 63 8.77 3.89 8.80
CA GLN A 63 9.36 3.70 10.12
C GLN A 63 9.68 2.22 10.31
N GLY A 64 10.97 1.86 10.22
CA GLY A 64 11.44 0.49 10.44
C GLY A 64 11.64 -0.33 9.16
N ASN A 65 11.30 -1.61 9.25
CA ASN A 65 11.53 -2.58 8.19
C ASN A 65 10.41 -2.54 7.14
N SER A 66 10.77 -2.90 5.92
CA SER A 66 9.81 -3.11 4.84
C SER A 66 8.82 -4.22 5.22
N PRO A 67 7.55 -4.08 4.85
CA PRO A 67 6.55 -5.07 5.20
C PRO A 67 6.75 -6.40 4.46
N PRO A 68 6.21 -7.51 5.00
CA PRO A 68 6.24 -8.81 4.34
C PRO A 68 5.50 -8.78 2.99
N GLY A 69 5.82 -9.73 2.11
CA GLY A 69 5.19 -9.82 0.79
C GLY A 69 5.70 -8.80 -0.24
N THR A 70 6.74 -8.03 0.09
CA THR A 70 7.44 -7.14 -0.84
C THR A 70 8.70 -7.79 -1.44
N THR A 71 9.12 -7.33 -2.61
CA THR A 71 10.35 -7.72 -3.30
C THR A 71 11.19 -6.51 -3.63
N ASP A 72 12.51 -6.67 -3.63
CA ASP A 72 13.52 -5.74 -4.15
C ASP A 72 14.00 -6.12 -5.55
N LYS A 73 13.50 -7.22 -6.10
CA LYS A 73 13.89 -7.69 -7.43
C LYS A 73 12.97 -7.11 -8.48
N ARG A 74 13.53 -6.26 -9.34
CA ARG A 74 12.84 -5.78 -10.53
C ARG A 74 12.46 -6.96 -11.44
N SER A 75 11.22 -6.94 -11.91
CA SER A 75 10.74 -7.90 -12.93
C SER A 75 10.30 -7.15 -14.18
N ALA A 76 10.83 -7.52 -15.35
CA ALA A 76 10.35 -6.98 -16.61
C ALA A 76 8.97 -7.58 -17.00
N GLU A 77 8.62 -8.74 -16.44
CA GLU A 77 7.32 -9.37 -16.64
C GLU A 77 6.28 -8.68 -15.75
N ARG A 78 5.23 -8.13 -16.39
CA ARG A 78 4.08 -7.56 -15.69
C ARG A 78 3.14 -8.68 -15.26
N VAL A 79 3.09 -8.93 -13.96
CA VAL A 79 2.11 -9.83 -13.36
C VAL A 79 0.79 -9.06 -13.22
N PRO A 80 -0.34 -9.58 -13.71
CA PRO A 80 -1.63 -8.91 -13.52
C PRO A 80 -1.95 -8.81 -12.02
N PRO A 81 -2.54 -7.69 -11.56
CA PRO A 81 -3.03 -7.56 -10.20
C PRO A 81 -4.00 -8.69 -9.85
N PRO A 82 -4.08 -9.08 -8.57
CA PRO A 82 -4.96 -10.15 -8.16
C PRO A 82 -6.43 -9.76 -8.39
N GLN A 83 -7.23 -10.69 -8.91
CA GLN A 83 -8.69 -10.51 -8.94
C GLN A 83 -9.23 -10.82 -7.54
N LEU A 84 -9.71 -9.79 -6.85
CA LEU A 84 -10.22 -9.90 -5.48
C LEU A 84 -11.75 -9.87 -5.48
N SER A 85 -12.37 -10.77 -4.71
CA SER A 85 -13.79 -10.68 -4.39
C SER A 85 -14.06 -9.48 -3.49
N ASP A 86 -15.30 -9.01 -3.45
CA ASP A 86 -15.69 -7.91 -2.56
C ASP A 86 -15.43 -8.22 -1.09
N ASP A 87 -15.64 -9.47 -0.68
CA ASP A 87 -15.36 -9.94 0.68
C ASP A 87 -13.86 -9.82 1.01
N GLU A 88 -13.01 -10.25 0.08
CA GLU A 88 -11.56 -10.18 0.23
C GLU A 88 -11.07 -8.74 0.23
N LYS A 89 -11.65 -7.85 -0.58
CA LYS A 89 -11.35 -6.41 -0.54
C LYS A 89 -11.58 -5.81 0.85
N VAL A 90 -12.72 -6.13 1.46
CA VAL A 90 -13.03 -5.66 2.82
C VAL A 90 -12.08 -6.27 3.84
N ARG A 91 -11.79 -7.58 3.76
CA ARG A 91 -10.81 -8.26 4.64
C ARG A 91 -9.43 -7.60 4.56
N ARG A 92 -8.94 -7.33 3.35
CA ARG A 92 -7.63 -6.69 3.14
C ARG A 92 -7.57 -5.26 3.64
N THR A 93 -8.66 -4.52 3.49
CA THR A 93 -8.76 -3.18 4.09
C THR A 93 -8.70 -3.24 5.62
N ALA A 94 -9.39 -4.22 6.23
CA ALA A 94 -9.28 -4.45 7.67
C ALA A 94 -7.85 -4.81 8.09
N ALA A 95 -7.17 -5.67 7.33
CA ALA A 95 -5.77 -6.01 7.55
C ALA A 95 -4.84 -4.79 7.46
N THR A 96 -4.98 -3.94 6.44
CA THR A 96 -4.22 -2.68 6.35
C THR A 96 -4.43 -1.81 7.59
N ALA A 97 -5.65 -1.69 8.11
CA ALA A 97 -5.91 -0.91 9.33
C ALA A 97 -5.22 -1.51 10.56
N ILE A 98 -5.24 -2.84 10.72
CA ILE A 98 -4.54 -3.53 11.83
C ILE A 98 -3.03 -3.32 11.71
N HIS A 99 -2.46 -3.51 10.51
CA HIS A 99 -1.02 -3.33 10.29
C HIS A 99 -0.55 -1.89 10.42
N GLN A 100 -1.40 -0.90 10.12
CA GLN A 100 -1.10 0.50 10.39
C GLN A 100 -1.02 0.81 11.89
N LEU A 101 -1.84 0.14 12.70
CA LEU A 101 -1.90 0.37 14.15
C LEU A 101 -0.82 -0.40 14.92
N TYR A 102 -0.55 -1.64 14.52
CA TYR A 102 0.29 -2.57 15.28
C TYR A 102 1.54 -3.04 14.55
N GLY A 103 1.75 -2.61 13.30
CA GLY A 103 2.77 -3.18 12.43
C GLY A 103 2.47 -4.64 12.08
N TYR A 104 3.51 -5.36 11.64
CA TYR A 104 3.45 -6.77 11.25
C TYR A 104 3.99 -7.70 12.34
N GLU A 105 3.85 -7.31 13.61
CA GLU A 105 4.48 -8.00 14.75
C GLU A 105 3.49 -8.82 15.59
N LEU A 106 2.19 -8.72 15.31
CA LEU A 106 1.17 -9.44 16.06
C LEU A 106 1.27 -10.96 15.86
N PRO A 107 0.99 -11.78 16.88
CA PRO A 107 0.78 -13.21 16.70
C PRO A 107 -0.38 -13.47 15.74
N ALA A 108 -0.22 -14.44 14.83
CA ALA A 108 -1.16 -14.69 13.73
C ALA A 108 -2.63 -14.89 14.19
N GLU A 109 -2.86 -15.61 15.29
CA GLU A 109 -4.22 -15.83 15.82
C GLU A 109 -4.86 -14.52 16.34
N GLN A 110 -4.06 -13.66 16.96
CA GLN A 110 -4.50 -12.35 17.44
C GLN A 110 -4.76 -11.40 16.27
N GLU A 111 -3.87 -11.39 15.28
CA GLU A 111 -4.00 -10.61 14.06
C GLU A 111 -5.31 -10.98 13.33
N GLU A 112 -5.55 -12.26 13.09
CA GLU A 112 -6.76 -12.72 12.40
C GLU A 112 -8.04 -12.36 13.17
N THR A 113 -8.00 -12.47 14.51
CA THR A 113 -9.14 -12.07 15.35
C THR A 113 -9.46 -10.59 15.19
N LEU A 114 -8.45 -9.71 15.23
CA LEU A 114 -8.62 -8.26 15.08
C LEU A 114 -9.09 -7.89 13.67
N ILE A 115 -8.51 -8.51 12.64
CA ILE A 115 -8.91 -8.32 11.24
C ILE A 115 -10.39 -8.68 11.07
N ASN A 116 -10.82 -9.82 11.62
CA ASN A 116 -12.22 -10.27 11.53
C ASN A 116 -13.17 -9.31 12.26
N GLN A 117 -12.79 -8.77 13.41
CA GLN A 117 -13.58 -7.77 14.13
C GLN A 117 -13.75 -6.48 13.32
N VAL A 118 -12.64 -5.94 12.79
CA VAL A 118 -12.68 -4.73 11.94
C VAL A 118 -13.49 -4.98 10.68
N LYS A 119 -13.32 -6.15 10.03
CA LYS A 119 -14.10 -6.55 8.86
C LYS A 119 -15.60 -6.51 9.16
N GLN A 120 -16.04 -7.09 10.27
CA GLN A 120 -17.45 -7.09 10.67
C GLN A 120 -18.00 -5.67 10.87
N GLU A 121 -17.22 -4.75 11.46
CA GLU A 121 -17.65 -3.35 11.59
C GLU A 121 -17.74 -2.64 10.22
N LEU A 122 -16.81 -2.91 9.30
CA LEU A 122 -16.86 -2.38 7.94
C LEU A 122 -18.06 -2.90 7.16
N GLU A 123 -18.47 -4.15 7.39
CA GLU A 123 -19.64 -4.75 6.74
C GLU A 123 -20.97 -4.21 7.25
N ARG A 124 -21.01 -3.74 8.50
CA ARG A 124 -22.21 -3.10 9.09
C ARG A 124 -22.50 -1.71 8.51
N ASP A 125 -21.55 -1.10 7.82
CA ASP A 125 -21.72 0.18 7.11
C ASP A 125 -21.70 -0.06 5.59
N PRO A 126 -22.88 -0.17 4.94
CA PRO A 126 -22.96 -0.42 3.51
C PRO A 126 -22.31 0.66 2.65
N ALA A 127 -22.34 1.93 3.10
CA ALA A 127 -21.77 3.05 2.35
C ALA A 127 -20.24 2.96 2.37
N LYS A 128 -19.66 2.72 3.55
CA LYS A 128 -18.22 2.52 3.71
C LYS A 128 -17.73 1.26 3.00
N ARG A 129 -18.48 0.16 3.07
CA ARG A 129 -18.19 -1.07 2.32
C ARG A 129 -18.14 -0.80 0.81
N ALA A 130 -19.14 -0.12 0.26
CA ALA A 130 -19.17 0.22 -1.16
C ALA A 130 -17.98 1.09 -1.57
N GLN A 131 -17.65 2.10 -0.75
CA GLN A 131 -16.49 2.96 -0.97
C GLN A 131 -15.19 2.17 -1.01
N ILE A 132 -14.98 1.25 -0.07
CA ILE A 132 -13.79 0.38 -0.02
C ILE A 132 -13.65 -0.43 -1.31
N ILE A 133 -14.74 -1.08 -1.75
CA ILE A 133 -14.75 -1.90 -2.96
C ILE A 133 -14.36 -1.06 -4.17
N THR A 134 -15.00 0.11 -4.34
CA THR A 134 -14.70 1.03 -5.44
C THR A 134 -13.25 1.50 -5.41
N SER A 135 -12.74 1.93 -4.25
CA SER A 135 -11.35 2.39 -4.12
C SER A 135 -10.34 1.28 -4.43
N MET A 136 -10.57 0.05 -3.97
CA MET A 136 -9.69 -1.07 -4.29
C MET A 136 -9.74 -1.44 -5.77
N ASP A 137 -10.91 -1.39 -6.41
CA ASP A 137 -11.02 -1.62 -7.85
C ASP A 137 -10.28 -0.57 -8.67
N GLU A 138 -10.35 0.70 -8.27
CA GLU A 138 -9.60 1.77 -8.93
C GLU A 138 -8.09 1.59 -8.79
N ILE A 139 -7.63 1.20 -7.61
CA ILE A 139 -6.21 0.93 -7.34
C ILE A 139 -5.72 -0.24 -8.19
N LEU A 140 -6.44 -1.36 -8.21
CA LEU A 140 -6.06 -2.54 -9.00
C LEU A 140 -6.12 -2.28 -10.51
N LYS A 141 -7.03 -1.44 -11.00
CA LYS A 141 -7.08 -1.04 -12.41
C LYS A 141 -5.89 -0.18 -12.83
N ARG A 142 -5.33 0.66 -11.95
CA ARG A 142 -4.24 1.59 -12.31
C ARG A 142 -2.92 0.90 -12.65
N GLU A 143 -2.72 -0.33 -12.19
CA GLU A 143 -1.53 -1.12 -12.54
C GLU A 143 -1.56 -1.69 -13.97
N TRP A 144 -2.66 -1.52 -14.72
CA TRP A 144 -2.85 -2.07 -16.05
C TRP A 144 -3.41 -1.09 -17.08
#